data_AF-A0AAJ4RLW5-F1
#
_entry.id   AF-A0AAJ4RLW5-F1
#
_cell.length_a   1.000
_cell.length_b   1.000
_cell.length_c   1.000
_cell.angle_alpha   90.00
_cell.angle_beta   90.00
_cell.angle_gamma   90.00
#
_symmetry.space_group_name_H-M   'P 1'
#
loop_
_entity.id
_entity.type
_entity.pdbx_description
1 polymer ?
#
loop_
_entity_poly.entity_id
_entity_poly.type
_entity_poly.pdbx_seq_one_letter_code
_entity_poly.pdbx_strand_id
1 'polypeptide(L)'
;MKSKRSSILKLQLSMIILLSSGMAIGASNKTVEFLLTEQESGSSNAIAELNLLAKQQNPHALSTLGFIYEHGVNTPKDVLKAIDYYQQACELGGDYGCGNAWYFYQYGIGVEQNSKKATQFANKINKNDIPLEIANKLSLEFYDAKVVAEANPDIRSDFIESLSQWLTAGDEVTQLMFTRMGLSKQDTLHLAKVWANEYENDAKLNFQIGHLYNFRYSELDSERKDLEALKWFQKAAELGEPNSQNIIAYLYENGDWGIKQDPKKAIEWYQKAVESGDSNATMNLAKIYYKGVDTKVDYSKALSLFESAKDYNIGESAKYLSQIYYNGQSVISDCNKAADYYEKSIGRYNEKIPRDKYIELCQSDRKMRNEVKNELPSIVMKHISTFSGDKGALTQCELSFGIFSNKIIPVENLRVKIQMTAENNSNDEPFILEHIVAFPPFGFNSLNKEENGGRGYENSKLVPIYDEKGCKTHKAKTKILSATALINGESVDLLEKNLISFSDKK
;
A
#
# COMPACT_ATOMS: atom_id res chain seq x y z
N MET A 1 23.04 63.23 -37.14
CA MET A 1 23.95 62.63 -38.14
C MET A 1 24.18 61.17 -37.78
N LYS A 2 23.96 60.25 -38.74
CA LYS A 2 24.51 58.88 -38.95
C LYS A 2 25.02 58.12 -37.69
N SER A 3 24.69 56.86 -37.40
CA SER A 3 24.62 55.71 -38.32
C SER A 3 24.23 54.40 -37.61
N LYS A 4 23.46 53.57 -38.33
CA LYS A 4 23.71 52.13 -38.63
C LYS A 4 23.89 51.05 -37.54
N ARG A 5 23.21 49.93 -37.86
CA ARG A 5 23.40 48.48 -37.54
C ARG A 5 22.59 47.97 -36.36
N SER A 6 21.43 47.35 -36.64
CA SER A 6 21.18 45.93 -36.98
C SER A 6 21.19 45.06 -35.71
N SER A 7 20.29 44.10 -35.50
CA SER A 7 19.55 43.26 -36.45
C SER A 7 18.50 42.45 -35.66
N ILE A 8 17.23 42.39 -36.12
CA ILE A 8 16.56 41.17 -36.66
C ILE A 8 15.97 40.28 -35.54
N LEU A 9 14.70 39.85 -35.50
CA LEU A 9 13.50 40.06 -36.34
C LEU A 9 12.33 39.46 -35.54
N LYS A 10 11.26 40.23 -35.34
CA LYS A 10 9.90 39.73 -35.08
C LYS A 10 9.10 39.83 -36.38
N LEU A 11 7.94 39.18 -36.42
CA LEU A 11 6.87 39.19 -37.44
C LEU A 11 7.02 38.11 -38.52
N GLN A 12 5.98 37.42 -38.99
CA GLN A 12 4.55 37.44 -38.64
C GLN A 12 3.87 36.18 -39.20
N LEU A 13 2.79 35.77 -38.54
CA LEU A 13 1.69 34.99 -39.09
C LEU A 13 1.17 35.60 -40.40
N SER A 14 0.85 34.75 -41.38
CA SER A 14 -0.47 34.60 -42.03
C SER A 14 -0.35 34.10 -43.47
N MET A 15 -0.81 32.89 -43.78
CA MET A 15 -1.60 32.65 -45.00
C MET A 15 -2.35 31.30 -44.99
N ILE A 16 -3.67 31.41 -44.83
CA ILE A 16 -4.76 30.84 -45.64
C ILE A 16 -4.88 29.31 -45.81
N ILE A 17 -6.05 28.85 -45.36
CA ILE A 17 -6.72 27.56 -45.50
C ILE A 17 -7.06 27.26 -46.97
N LEU A 18 -6.82 26.02 -47.42
CA LEU A 18 -7.64 25.33 -48.41
C LEU A 18 -7.69 23.83 -48.07
N LEU A 19 -8.88 23.40 -47.65
CA LEU A 19 -9.26 22.01 -47.43
C LEU A 19 -9.36 21.29 -48.78
N SER A 20 -8.67 20.15 -48.91
CA SER A 20 -9.17 19.02 -49.68
C SER A 20 -9.18 17.79 -48.77
N SER A 21 -10.39 17.29 -48.57
CA SER A 21 -10.75 16.14 -47.77
C SER A 21 -10.17 14.86 -48.37
N GLY A 22 -9.19 14.28 -47.68
CA GLY A 22 -8.80 12.87 -47.80
C GLY A 22 -8.60 12.34 -46.38
N MET A 23 -9.48 11.44 -45.95
CA MET A 23 -9.56 10.86 -44.60
C MET A 23 -8.18 10.54 -43.99
N ALA A 24 -7.78 11.33 -43.00
CA ALA A 24 -6.79 10.87 -42.03
C ALA A 24 -7.52 9.95 -41.05
N ILE A 25 -7.39 8.63 -41.26
CA ILE A 25 -7.66 7.67 -40.20
C ILE A 25 -6.64 7.98 -39.11
N GLY A 26 -7.09 8.58 -38.01
CA GLY A 26 -6.24 8.86 -36.86
C GLY A 26 -5.74 7.52 -36.31
N ALA A 27 -4.48 7.20 -36.59
CA ALA A 27 -3.79 6.12 -35.90
C ALA A 27 -3.69 6.53 -34.43
N SER A 28 -4.46 5.87 -33.57
CA SER A 28 -4.28 6.04 -32.13
C SER A 28 -2.88 5.50 -31.80
N ASN A 29 -2.02 6.36 -31.23
CA ASN A 29 -0.64 6.01 -30.87
C ASN A 29 -0.61 5.20 -29.57
N LYS A 30 -1.40 4.12 -29.51
CA LYS A 30 -1.48 3.21 -28.36
C LYS A 30 -0.26 2.29 -28.36
N THR A 31 0.30 2.03 -27.19
CA THR A 31 1.35 1.02 -27.02
C THR A 31 0.75 -0.38 -27.20
N VAL A 32 1.58 -1.35 -27.60
CA VAL A 32 1.15 -2.76 -27.72
C VAL A 32 0.67 -3.29 -26.36
N GLU A 33 1.34 -2.90 -25.28
CA GLU A 33 0.95 -3.19 -23.89
C GLU A 33 -0.47 -2.71 -23.56
N PHE A 34 -0.79 -1.47 -23.94
CA PHE A 34 -2.13 -0.93 -23.74
C PHE A 34 -3.18 -1.71 -24.53
N LEU A 35 -2.86 -2.15 -25.74
CA LEU A 35 -3.75 -2.97 -26.55
C LEU A 35 -3.99 -4.36 -25.92
N LEU A 36 -2.98 -4.97 -25.30
CA LEU A 36 -3.17 -6.22 -24.55
C LEU A 36 -4.12 -6.03 -23.37
N THR A 37 -3.94 -4.96 -22.59
CA THR A 37 -4.85 -4.63 -21.47
C THR A 37 -6.29 -4.38 -21.95
N GLU A 38 -6.49 -3.70 -23.08
CA GLU A 38 -7.83 -3.55 -23.70
C GLU A 38 -8.41 -4.89 -24.15
N GLN A 39 -7.57 -5.77 -24.72
CA GLN A 39 -7.98 -7.11 -25.13
C GLN A 39 -8.43 -7.94 -23.93
N GLU A 40 -7.71 -7.91 -22.81
CA GLU A 40 -8.10 -8.59 -21.56
C GLU A 40 -9.44 -8.08 -21.01
N SER A 41 -9.74 -6.80 -21.23
CA SER A 41 -10.99 -6.16 -20.82
C SER A 41 -12.17 -6.45 -21.78
N GLY A 42 -11.94 -7.23 -22.85
CA GLY A 42 -12.98 -7.62 -23.80
C GLY A 42 -13.25 -6.61 -24.92
N SER A 43 -12.33 -5.67 -25.18
CA SER A 43 -12.46 -4.71 -26.27
C SER A 43 -12.45 -5.40 -27.63
N SER A 44 -13.49 -5.18 -28.45
CA SER A 44 -13.62 -5.81 -29.77
C SER A 44 -12.58 -5.34 -30.80
N ASN A 45 -11.91 -4.20 -30.56
CA ASN A 45 -11.02 -3.57 -31.53
C ASN A 45 -9.52 -3.82 -31.27
N ALA A 46 -9.15 -4.21 -30.05
CA ALA A 46 -7.75 -4.34 -29.65
C ALA A 46 -6.98 -5.36 -30.50
N ILE A 47 -7.54 -6.55 -30.70
CA ILE A 47 -6.91 -7.58 -31.54
C ILE A 47 -6.79 -7.15 -33.01
N ALA A 48 -7.71 -6.32 -33.52
CA ALA A 48 -7.65 -5.82 -34.89
C ALA A 48 -6.49 -4.83 -35.08
N GLU A 49 -6.27 -3.94 -34.10
CA GLU A 49 -5.13 -3.03 -34.06
C GLU A 49 -3.80 -3.79 -33.92
N LEU A 50 -3.73 -4.80 -33.03
CA LEU A 50 -2.56 -5.68 -32.90
C LEU A 50 -2.23 -6.40 -34.23
N ASN A 51 -3.24 -6.90 -34.94
CA ASN A 51 -3.06 -7.51 -36.26
C ASN A 51 -2.53 -6.52 -37.31
N LEU A 52 -2.90 -5.24 -37.23
CA LEU A 52 -2.36 -4.21 -38.12
C LEU A 52 -0.87 -3.96 -37.84
N LEU A 53 -0.49 -3.85 -36.56
CA LEU A 53 0.91 -3.71 -36.15
C LEU A 53 1.74 -4.93 -36.54
N ALA A 54 1.18 -6.14 -36.38
CA ALA A 54 1.82 -7.38 -36.83
C ALA A 54 2.07 -7.40 -38.34
N LYS A 55 1.12 -6.92 -39.16
CA LYS A 55 1.31 -6.75 -40.62
C LYS A 55 2.40 -5.73 -40.98
N GLN A 56 2.65 -4.78 -40.09
CA GLN A 56 3.75 -3.82 -40.20
C GLN A 56 5.08 -4.37 -39.67
N GLN A 57 5.17 -5.69 -39.43
CA GLN A 57 6.36 -6.40 -38.93
C GLN A 57 6.82 -5.89 -37.56
N ASN A 58 5.87 -5.53 -36.67
CA ASN A 58 6.19 -5.21 -35.29
C ASN A 58 6.38 -6.52 -34.47
N PRO A 59 7.59 -6.86 -34.01
CA PRO A 59 7.86 -8.11 -33.30
C PRO A 59 7.18 -8.20 -31.93
N HIS A 60 6.95 -7.06 -31.26
CA HIS A 60 6.25 -7.03 -29.98
C HIS A 60 4.76 -7.30 -30.17
N ALA A 61 4.11 -6.70 -31.17
CA ALA A 61 2.71 -6.99 -31.49
C ALA A 61 2.50 -8.46 -31.92
N LEU A 62 3.44 -9.03 -32.71
CA LEU A 62 3.44 -10.45 -33.05
C LEU A 62 3.53 -11.32 -31.78
N SER A 63 4.47 -11.00 -30.88
CA SER A 63 4.61 -11.70 -29.60
C SER A 63 3.34 -11.62 -28.74
N THR A 64 2.72 -10.45 -28.62
CA THR A 64 1.45 -10.26 -27.91
C THR A 64 0.30 -11.05 -28.53
N LEU A 65 0.20 -11.12 -29.86
CA LEU A 65 -0.76 -12.00 -30.52
C LEU A 65 -0.49 -13.47 -30.22
N GLY A 66 0.78 -13.86 -30.16
CA GLY A 66 1.20 -15.18 -29.69
C GLY A 66 0.62 -15.49 -28.31
N PHE A 67 0.83 -14.61 -27.33
CA PHE A 67 0.32 -14.75 -25.97
C PHE A 67 -1.22 -14.85 -25.93
N ILE A 68 -1.89 -13.99 -26.68
CA ILE A 68 -3.36 -13.97 -26.78
C ILE A 68 -3.90 -15.32 -27.28
N TYR A 69 -3.32 -15.91 -28.33
CA TYR A 69 -3.77 -17.21 -28.85
C TYR A 69 -3.28 -18.41 -28.01
N GLU A 70 -2.14 -18.30 -27.32
CA GLU A 70 -1.64 -19.31 -26.40
C GLU A 70 -2.60 -19.53 -25.23
N HIS A 71 -3.10 -18.43 -24.67
CA HIS A 71 -3.95 -18.43 -23.48
C HIS A 71 -5.43 -18.20 -23.76
N GLY A 72 -5.81 -17.89 -25.00
CA GLY A 72 -7.21 -17.65 -25.36
C GLY A 72 -7.78 -16.37 -24.74
N VAL A 73 -7.00 -15.30 -24.67
CA VAL A 73 -7.41 -14.03 -24.03
C VAL A 73 -8.53 -13.36 -24.84
N ASN A 74 -9.78 -13.56 -24.39
CA ASN A 74 -11.01 -13.14 -25.10
C ASN A 74 -11.03 -13.56 -26.58
N THR A 75 -10.45 -14.71 -26.88
CA THR A 75 -10.40 -15.34 -28.21
C THR A 75 -10.28 -16.86 -28.02
N PRO A 76 -10.71 -17.71 -28.98
CA PRO A 76 -10.43 -19.14 -28.91
C PRO A 76 -8.91 -19.40 -28.84
N LYS A 77 -8.51 -20.28 -27.92
CA LYS A 77 -7.13 -20.77 -27.79
C LYS A 77 -6.71 -21.50 -29.07
N ASP A 78 -5.56 -21.14 -29.61
CA ASP A 78 -4.97 -21.71 -30.82
C ASP A 78 -3.43 -21.73 -30.67
N VAL A 79 -2.93 -22.84 -30.13
CA VAL A 79 -1.50 -22.99 -29.82
C VAL A 79 -0.64 -22.98 -31.08
N LEU A 80 -1.13 -23.53 -32.20
CA LEU A 80 -0.37 -23.55 -33.45
C LEU A 80 -0.21 -22.13 -34.02
N LYS A 81 -1.29 -21.34 -33.97
CA LYS A 81 -1.25 -19.94 -34.37
C LYS A 81 -0.38 -19.10 -33.45
N ALA A 82 -0.40 -19.37 -32.14
CA ALA A 82 0.50 -18.72 -31.19
C ALA A 82 1.98 -18.97 -31.54
N ILE A 83 2.32 -20.25 -31.78
CA ILE A 83 3.67 -20.66 -32.18
C ILE A 83 4.12 -19.98 -33.48
N ASP A 84 3.23 -19.86 -34.47
CA ASP A 84 3.52 -19.16 -35.72
C ASP A 84 3.86 -17.69 -35.49
N TYR A 85 3.08 -16.98 -34.68
CA TYR A 85 3.37 -15.59 -34.32
C TYR A 85 4.70 -15.41 -33.57
N TYR A 86 5.01 -16.30 -32.62
CA TYR A 86 6.30 -16.27 -31.91
C TYR A 86 7.48 -16.48 -32.85
N GLN A 87 7.36 -17.42 -33.80
CA GLN A 87 8.38 -17.63 -34.82
C GLN A 87 8.58 -16.38 -35.68
N GLN A 88 7.49 -15.79 -36.19
CA GLN A 88 7.55 -14.55 -36.98
C GLN A 88 8.20 -13.41 -36.19
N ALA A 89 7.86 -13.23 -34.91
CA ALA A 89 8.49 -12.24 -34.04
C ALA A 89 10.01 -12.49 -33.90
N CYS A 90 10.41 -13.76 -33.72
CA CYS A 90 11.82 -14.13 -33.61
C CYS A 90 12.61 -13.87 -34.91
N GLU A 91 12.03 -14.15 -36.08
CA GLU A 91 12.67 -13.87 -37.37
C GLU A 91 12.92 -12.38 -37.58
N LEU A 92 12.14 -11.51 -36.94
CA LEU A 92 12.30 -10.06 -36.95
C LEU A 92 13.24 -9.55 -35.84
N GLY A 93 13.93 -10.44 -35.12
CA GLY A 93 14.85 -10.09 -34.03
C GLY A 93 14.16 -9.81 -32.68
N GLY A 94 12.90 -10.22 -32.51
CA GLY A 94 12.19 -10.12 -31.24
C GLY A 94 12.62 -11.22 -30.27
N ASP A 95 13.41 -10.87 -29.25
CA ASP A 95 13.92 -11.80 -28.24
C ASP A 95 12.79 -12.60 -27.56
N TYR A 96 11.70 -11.92 -27.15
CA TYR A 96 10.49 -12.54 -26.57
C TYR A 96 9.96 -13.69 -27.44
N GLY A 97 9.83 -13.43 -28.74
CA GLY A 97 9.34 -14.40 -29.71
C GLY A 97 10.29 -15.59 -29.83
N CYS A 98 11.60 -15.34 -29.79
CA CYS A 98 12.61 -16.40 -29.79
C CYS A 98 12.55 -17.27 -28.53
N GLY A 99 12.41 -16.67 -27.35
CA GLY A 99 12.26 -17.38 -26.08
C GLY A 99 11.03 -18.30 -26.08
N ASN A 100 9.89 -17.80 -26.51
CA ASN A 100 8.66 -18.59 -26.59
C ASN A 100 8.72 -19.66 -27.68
N ALA A 101 9.23 -19.35 -28.89
CA ALA A 101 9.42 -20.37 -29.92
C ALA A 101 10.37 -21.49 -29.47
N TRP A 102 11.44 -21.15 -28.74
CA TRP A 102 12.30 -22.13 -28.08
C TRP A 102 11.51 -23.01 -27.11
N TYR A 103 10.71 -22.40 -26.23
CA TYR A 103 9.91 -23.09 -25.21
C TYR A 103 8.98 -24.15 -25.82
N PHE A 104 8.18 -23.78 -26.83
CA PHE A 104 7.24 -24.72 -27.45
C PHE A 104 7.93 -25.94 -28.09
N TYR A 105 9.05 -25.74 -28.80
CA TYR A 105 9.80 -26.86 -29.41
C TYR A 105 10.62 -27.66 -28.40
N GLN A 106 11.13 -27.02 -27.35
CA GLN A 106 11.92 -27.70 -26.32
C GLN A 106 11.06 -28.70 -25.52
N TYR A 107 9.82 -28.32 -25.21
CA TYR A 107 8.89 -29.14 -24.42
C TYR A 107 7.83 -29.88 -25.25
N GLY A 108 7.76 -29.65 -26.57
CA GLY A 108 6.79 -30.32 -27.44
C GLY A 108 5.33 -29.93 -27.17
N ILE A 109 5.10 -28.66 -26.82
CA ILE A 109 3.76 -28.15 -26.51
C ILE A 109 3.07 -27.77 -27.82
N GLY A 110 2.00 -28.47 -28.20
CA GLY A 110 1.28 -28.22 -29.46
C GLY A 110 2.04 -28.55 -30.76
N VAL A 111 3.32 -28.91 -30.68
CA VAL A 111 4.18 -29.35 -31.79
C VAL A 111 5.05 -30.53 -31.35
N GLU A 112 5.62 -31.28 -32.30
CA GLU A 112 6.59 -32.33 -31.96
C GLU A 112 7.82 -31.73 -31.27
N GLN A 113 8.25 -32.36 -30.17
CA GLN A 113 9.45 -31.96 -29.44
C GLN A 113 10.68 -32.01 -30.37
N ASN A 114 11.39 -30.90 -30.48
CA ASN A 114 12.50 -30.76 -31.42
C ASN A 114 13.61 -29.86 -30.84
N SER A 115 14.56 -30.48 -30.14
CA SER A 115 15.68 -29.78 -29.49
C SER A 115 16.59 -29.04 -30.48
N LYS A 116 16.75 -29.56 -31.71
CA LYS A 116 17.53 -28.89 -32.77
C LYS A 116 16.86 -27.59 -33.20
N LYS A 117 15.55 -27.62 -33.42
CA LYS A 117 14.77 -26.42 -33.79
C LYS A 117 14.70 -25.43 -32.63
N ALA A 118 14.52 -25.91 -31.40
CA ALA A 118 14.62 -25.06 -30.21
C ALA A 118 15.98 -24.34 -30.17
N THR A 119 17.10 -25.06 -30.35
CA THR A 119 18.45 -24.47 -30.35
C THR A 119 18.62 -23.40 -31.44
N GLN A 120 17.98 -23.56 -32.60
CA GLN A 120 17.99 -22.51 -33.64
C GLN A 120 17.37 -21.21 -33.14
N PHE A 121 16.25 -21.25 -32.41
CA PHE A 121 15.65 -20.05 -31.81
C PHE A 121 16.46 -19.51 -30.64
N ALA A 122 17.01 -20.38 -29.78
CA ALA A 122 17.90 -19.96 -28.69
C ALA A 122 19.14 -19.21 -29.19
N ASN A 123 19.64 -19.53 -30.39
CA ASN A 123 20.78 -18.84 -31.00
C ASN A 123 20.42 -17.47 -31.59
N LYS A 124 19.12 -17.18 -31.79
CA LYS A 124 18.62 -15.88 -32.27
C LYS A 124 18.35 -14.90 -31.14
N ILE A 125 18.14 -15.39 -29.91
CA ILE A 125 18.06 -14.53 -28.72
C ILE A 125 19.37 -13.75 -28.60
N ASN A 126 19.28 -12.43 -28.46
CA ASN A 126 20.45 -11.60 -28.21
C ASN A 126 21.08 -12.00 -26.87
N LYS A 127 22.37 -12.38 -26.91
CA LYS A 127 23.16 -12.78 -25.74
C LYS A 127 24.42 -11.94 -25.56
N ASN A 128 24.62 -10.89 -26.35
CA ASN A 128 25.87 -10.13 -26.36
C ASN A 128 26.19 -9.51 -24.98
N ASP A 129 25.14 -9.20 -24.23
CA ASP A 129 25.22 -8.56 -22.92
C ASP A 129 24.92 -9.54 -21.77
N ILE A 130 24.85 -10.86 -22.04
CA ILE A 130 24.48 -11.88 -21.05
C ILE A 130 25.49 -13.04 -21.09
N PRO A 131 26.14 -13.36 -19.96
CA PRO A 131 26.99 -14.55 -19.87
C PRO A 131 26.21 -15.83 -20.22
N LEU A 132 26.74 -16.62 -21.16
CA LEU A 132 26.05 -17.79 -21.72
C LEU A 132 25.66 -18.85 -20.67
N GLU A 133 26.47 -19.00 -19.62
CA GLU A 133 26.19 -19.89 -18.50
C GLU A 133 24.96 -19.47 -17.70
N ILE A 134 24.83 -18.16 -17.43
CA ILE A 134 23.67 -17.57 -16.73
C ILE A 134 22.41 -17.73 -17.58
N ALA A 135 22.51 -17.42 -18.88
CA ALA A 135 21.39 -17.54 -19.81
C ALA A 135 20.84 -18.97 -19.86
N ASN A 136 21.69 -19.99 -19.99
CA ASN A 136 21.23 -21.36 -20.14
C ASN A 136 20.65 -21.93 -18.84
N LYS A 137 21.29 -21.65 -17.70
CA LYS A 137 20.85 -22.19 -16.40
C LYS A 137 19.52 -21.59 -15.96
N LEU A 138 19.41 -20.26 -15.95
CA LEU A 138 18.19 -19.58 -15.51
C LEU A 138 17.01 -19.87 -16.42
N SER A 139 17.24 -19.97 -17.75
CA SER A 139 16.16 -20.30 -18.68
C SER A 139 15.56 -21.67 -18.42
N LEU A 140 16.39 -22.71 -18.27
CA LEU A 140 15.88 -24.06 -18.04
C LEU A 140 15.11 -24.14 -16.72
N GLU A 141 15.67 -23.61 -15.63
CA GLU A 141 15.03 -23.66 -14.31
C GLU A 141 13.63 -23.01 -14.30
N PHE A 142 13.49 -21.82 -14.90
CA PHE A 142 12.20 -21.12 -14.91
C PHE A 142 11.21 -21.64 -15.94
N TYR A 143 11.68 -22.09 -17.11
CA TYR A 143 10.76 -22.72 -18.07
C TYR A 143 10.30 -24.09 -17.59
N ASP A 144 11.15 -24.90 -16.94
CA ASP A 144 10.74 -26.14 -16.29
C ASP A 144 9.65 -25.85 -15.25
N ALA A 145 9.88 -24.86 -14.37
CA ALA A 145 8.88 -24.44 -13.38
C ALA A 145 7.58 -23.94 -14.03
N LYS A 146 7.67 -23.17 -15.13
CA LYS A 146 6.49 -22.71 -15.90
C LYS A 146 5.70 -23.90 -16.44
N VAL A 147 6.34 -24.90 -17.05
CA VAL A 147 5.65 -26.09 -17.58
C VAL A 147 4.87 -26.80 -16.47
N VAL A 148 5.45 -26.94 -15.28
CA VAL A 148 4.74 -27.55 -14.15
C VAL A 148 3.56 -26.67 -13.71
N ALA A 149 3.72 -25.35 -13.67
CA ALA A 149 2.66 -24.42 -13.24
C ALA A 149 1.52 -24.29 -14.26
N GLU A 150 1.80 -24.41 -15.56
CA GLU A 150 0.78 -24.49 -16.60
C GLU A 150 -0.10 -25.73 -16.41
N ALA A 151 0.49 -26.86 -16.01
CA ALA A 151 -0.20 -28.13 -15.81
C ALA A 151 -0.88 -28.27 -14.44
N ASN A 152 -0.43 -27.51 -13.42
CA ASN A 152 -0.91 -27.63 -12.05
C ASN A 152 -1.26 -26.25 -11.45
N PRO A 153 -2.56 -25.92 -11.34
CA PRO A 153 -3.01 -24.67 -10.72
C PRO A 153 -2.47 -24.43 -9.30
N ASP A 154 -2.27 -25.49 -8.50
CA ASP A 154 -1.89 -25.38 -7.09
C ASP A 154 -0.53 -24.72 -6.85
N ILE A 155 0.33 -24.66 -7.87
CA ILE A 155 1.68 -24.07 -7.77
C ILE A 155 1.82 -22.75 -8.53
N ARG A 156 0.76 -22.27 -9.17
CA ARG A 156 0.80 -21.04 -9.98
C ARG A 156 1.14 -19.82 -9.13
N SER A 157 0.56 -19.72 -7.93
CA SER A 157 0.89 -18.65 -6.99
C SER A 157 2.38 -18.65 -6.63
N ASP A 158 2.94 -19.83 -6.34
CA ASP A 158 4.32 -19.99 -5.89
C ASP A 158 5.31 -19.68 -7.03
N PHE A 159 4.96 -20.05 -8.27
CA PHE A 159 5.71 -19.67 -9.47
C PHE A 159 5.73 -18.15 -9.66
N ILE A 160 4.55 -17.49 -9.62
CA ILE A 160 4.43 -16.04 -9.80
C ILE A 160 5.19 -15.29 -8.70
N GLU A 161 5.06 -15.73 -7.45
CA GLU A 161 5.80 -15.15 -6.32
C GLU A 161 7.31 -15.27 -6.52
N SER A 162 7.80 -16.47 -6.85
CA SER A 162 9.22 -16.72 -7.09
C SER A 162 9.75 -15.84 -8.21
N LEU A 163 9.06 -15.80 -9.35
CA LEU A 163 9.44 -14.96 -10.49
C LEU A 163 9.44 -13.47 -10.12
N SER A 164 8.44 -13.01 -9.36
CA SER A 164 8.36 -11.62 -8.89
C SER A 164 9.54 -11.22 -8.01
N GLN A 165 10.01 -12.11 -7.13
CA GLN A 165 11.18 -11.87 -6.29
C GLN A 165 12.43 -11.63 -7.14
N TRP A 166 12.66 -12.45 -8.17
CA TRP A 166 13.79 -12.28 -9.09
C TRP A 166 13.69 -11.02 -9.95
N LEU A 167 12.49 -10.70 -10.45
CA LEU A 167 12.24 -9.48 -11.21
C LEU A 167 12.35 -8.19 -10.38
N THR A 168 12.30 -8.30 -9.06
CA THR A 168 12.36 -7.16 -8.14
C THR A 168 13.73 -7.02 -7.47
N ALA A 169 14.36 -8.13 -7.06
CA ALA A 169 15.61 -8.15 -6.31
C ALA A 169 16.82 -8.68 -7.09
N GLY A 170 16.60 -9.31 -8.25
CA GLY A 170 17.68 -9.81 -9.11
C GLY A 170 18.49 -8.69 -9.76
N ASP A 171 19.70 -8.99 -10.21
CA ASP A 171 20.53 -8.05 -10.96
C ASP A 171 19.98 -7.75 -12.36
N GLU A 172 20.46 -6.68 -12.99
CA GLU A 172 19.98 -6.22 -14.30
C GLU A 172 20.11 -7.27 -15.40
N VAL A 173 21.16 -8.10 -15.37
CA VAL A 173 21.38 -9.15 -16.38
C VAL A 173 20.34 -10.24 -16.24
N THR A 174 20.03 -10.64 -15.01
CA THR A 174 18.96 -11.61 -14.71
C THR A 174 17.60 -11.09 -15.16
N GLN A 175 17.24 -9.85 -14.83
CA GLN A 175 15.96 -9.24 -15.24
C GLN A 175 15.84 -9.09 -16.76
N LEU A 176 16.93 -8.72 -17.43
CA LEU A 176 16.99 -8.63 -18.88
C LEU A 176 16.79 -10.01 -19.52
N MET A 177 17.38 -11.07 -18.95
CA MET A 177 17.18 -12.44 -19.43
C MET A 177 15.72 -12.86 -19.33
N PHE A 178 15.05 -12.60 -18.21
CA PHE A 178 13.61 -12.87 -18.06
C PHE A 178 12.77 -12.12 -19.09
N THR A 179 13.09 -10.86 -19.35
CA THR A 179 12.41 -10.07 -20.38
C THR A 179 12.56 -10.71 -21.77
N ARG A 180 13.75 -11.20 -22.12
CA ARG A 180 14.01 -11.93 -23.38
C ARG A 180 13.29 -13.27 -23.46
N MET A 181 12.99 -13.88 -22.31
CA MET A 181 12.22 -15.13 -22.21
C MET A 181 10.69 -14.92 -22.26
N GLY A 182 10.22 -13.67 -22.28
CA GLY A 182 8.81 -13.33 -22.15
C GLY A 182 8.26 -13.50 -20.74
N LEU A 183 9.12 -13.26 -19.76
CA LEU A 183 8.82 -13.25 -18.33
C LEU A 183 9.17 -11.88 -17.73
N SER A 184 8.97 -10.79 -18.48
CA SER A 184 9.11 -9.44 -17.91
C SER A 184 8.07 -9.18 -16.81
N LYS A 185 8.14 -8.01 -16.18
CA LYS A 185 7.14 -7.61 -15.16
C LYS A 185 5.73 -7.57 -15.75
N GLN A 186 5.55 -6.94 -16.90
CA GLN A 186 4.27 -6.87 -17.60
C GLN A 186 3.78 -8.28 -17.97
N ASP A 187 4.65 -9.10 -18.56
CA ASP A 187 4.30 -10.47 -18.95
C ASP A 187 3.86 -11.32 -17.76
N THR A 188 4.55 -11.17 -16.63
CA THR A 188 4.23 -11.88 -15.38
C THR A 188 2.86 -11.47 -14.86
N LEU A 189 2.51 -10.18 -14.91
CA LEU A 189 1.19 -9.69 -14.52
C LEU A 189 0.10 -10.26 -15.44
N HIS A 190 0.31 -10.25 -16.76
CA HIS A 190 -0.64 -10.80 -17.73
C HIS A 190 -0.85 -12.30 -17.54
N LEU A 191 0.24 -13.06 -17.38
CA LEU A 191 0.18 -14.50 -17.13
C LEU A 191 -0.58 -14.80 -15.83
N ALA A 192 -0.29 -14.08 -14.74
CA ALA A 192 -0.98 -14.25 -13.47
C ALA A 192 -2.49 -13.98 -13.61
N LYS A 193 -2.88 -12.91 -14.31
CA LYS A 193 -4.30 -12.57 -14.55
C LYS A 193 -5.02 -13.63 -15.37
N VAL A 194 -4.38 -14.15 -16.42
CA VAL A 194 -4.92 -15.26 -17.22
C VAL A 194 -5.18 -16.46 -16.33
N TRP A 195 -4.17 -16.88 -15.57
CA TRP A 195 -4.28 -18.05 -14.70
C TRP A 195 -5.33 -17.88 -13.60
N ALA A 196 -5.49 -16.68 -13.05
CA ALA A 196 -6.53 -16.41 -12.07
C ALA A 196 -7.94 -16.41 -12.70
N ASN A 197 -8.10 -16.02 -13.97
CA ASN A 197 -9.36 -16.14 -14.67
C ASN A 197 -9.71 -17.60 -15.02
N GLU A 198 -8.71 -18.46 -15.23
CA GLU A 198 -8.93 -19.90 -15.42
C GLU A 198 -9.36 -20.60 -14.12
N TYR A 199 -8.89 -20.11 -12.98
CA TYR A 199 -9.16 -20.69 -11.67
C TYR A 199 -9.37 -19.60 -10.61
N GLU A 200 -10.58 -19.03 -10.58
CA GLU A 200 -10.92 -17.83 -9.80
C GLU A 200 -10.81 -18.01 -8.27
N ASN A 201 -10.81 -19.25 -7.79
CA ASN A 201 -10.77 -19.60 -6.35
C ASN A 201 -9.35 -19.70 -5.76
N ASP A 202 -8.31 -19.34 -6.52
CA ASP A 202 -6.95 -19.25 -5.98
C ASP A 202 -6.75 -17.94 -5.22
N ALA A 203 -6.98 -17.99 -3.91
CA ALA A 203 -6.83 -16.85 -3.02
C ALA A 203 -5.39 -16.28 -3.03
N LYS A 204 -4.37 -17.16 -3.12
CA LYS A 204 -2.96 -16.74 -3.11
C LYS A 204 -2.56 -16.07 -4.41
N LEU A 205 -2.96 -16.63 -5.55
CA LEU A 205 -2.68 -16.00 -6.85
C LEU A 205 -3.38 -14.65 -6.97
N ASN A 206 -4.63 -14.54 -6.51
CA ASN A 206 -5.34 -13.25 -6.44
C ASN A 206 -4.57 -12.22 -5.59
N PHE A 207 -4.06 -12.63 -4.42
CA PHE A 207 -3.20 -11.77 -3.60
C PHE A 207 -1.92 -11.35 -4.34
N GLN A 208 -1.24 -12.30 -4.99
CA GLN A 208 -0.03 -12.02 -5.76
C GLN A 208 -0.30 -11.00 -6.87
N ILE A 209 -1.42 -11.11 -7.60
CA ILE A 209 -1.76 -10.11 -8.63
C ILE A 209 -1.94 -8.71 -8.04
N GLY A 210 -2.63 -8.59 -6.90
CA GLY A 210 -2.73 -7.31 -6.18
C GLY A 210 -1.35 -6.75 -5.81
N HIS A 211 -0.43 -7.63 -5.37
CA HIS A 211 0.96 -7.27 -5.08
C HIS A 211 1.72 -6.83 -6.34
N LEU A 212 1.59 -7.53 -7.48
CA LEU A 212 2.23 -7.13 -8.74
C LEU A 212 1.81 -5.72 -9.18
N TYR A 213 0.53 -5.36 -9.03
CA TYR A 213 0.08 -3.99 -9.27
C TYR A 213 0.81 -3.00 -8.35
N ASN A 214 0.88 -3.25 -7.04
CA ASN A 214 1.60 -2.37 -6.11
C ASN A 214 3.07 -2.15 -6.46
N PHE A 215 3.74 -3.19 -6.97
CA PHE A 215 5.15 -3.17 -7.38
C PHE A 215 5.38 -2.67 -8.81
N ARG A 216 4.37 -2.01 -9.42
CA ARG A 216 4.44 -1.35 -10.73
C ARG A 216 4.76 -2.31 -11.88
N TYR A 217 4.13 -3.48 -11.87
CA TYR A 217 4.19 -4.41 -13.00
C TYR A 217 3.26 -3.99 -14.15
N SER A 218 2.42 -2.98 -13.94
CA SER A 218 1.62 -2.32 -14.98
C SER A 218 2.14 -0.92 -15.29
N GLU A 219 1.85 -0.44 -16.52
CA GLU A 219 2.13 0.95 -16.94
C GLU A 219 1.06 1.96 -16.47
N LEU A 220 0.15 1.54 -15.58
CA LEU A 220 -0.90 2.41 -15.05
C LEU A 220 -0.31 3.50 -14.16
N ASP A 221 -0.94 4.67 -14.16
CA ASP A 221 -0.66 5.68 -13.13
C ASP A 221 -1.05 5.18 -11.73
N SER A 222 -0.56 5.86 -10.69
CA SER A 222 -0.69 5.39 -9.32
C SER A 222 -2.15 5.17 -8.90
N GLU A 223 -3.06 6.06 -9.29
CA GLU A 223 -4.48 5.98 -8.89
C GLU A 223 -5.16 4.77 -9.53
N ARG A 224 -5.00 4.57 -10.84
CA ARG A 224 -5.57 3.41 -11.53
C ARG A 224 -4.95 2.10 -11.06
N LYS A 225 -3.64 2.10 -10.80
CA LYS A 225 -2.89 0.95 -10.29
C LYS A 225 -3.40 0.51 -8.91
N ASP A 226 -3.63 1.45 -8.00
CA ASP A 226 -4.17 1.16 -6.65
C ASP A 226 -5.61 0.61 -6.73
N LEU A 227 -6.44 1.14 -7.63
CA LEU A 227 -7.80 0.63 -7.87
C LEU A 227 -7.82 -0.78 -8.46
N GLU A 228 -6.90 -1.11 -9.37
CA GLU A 228 -6.77 -2.49 -9.87
C GLU A 228 -6.26 -3.44 -8.78
N ALA A 229 -5.24 -3.04 -8.02
CA ALA A 229 -4.75 -3.83 -6.90
C ALA A 229 -5.87 -4.14 -5.89
N LEU A 230 -6.69 -3.14 -5.57
CA LEU A 230 -7.83 -3.29 -4.67
C LEU A 230 -8.80 -4.39 -5.11
N LYS A 231 -9.15 -4.45 -6.41
CA LYS A 231 -10.06 -5.50 -6.92
C LYS A 231 -9.53 -6.90 -6.65
N TRP A 232 -8.22 -7.11 -6.82
CA TRP A 232 -7.59 -8.41 -6.60
C TRP A 232 -7.44 -8.75 -5.11
N PHE A 233 -7.08 -7.77 -4.27
CA PHE A 233 -7.08 -7.98 -2.82
C PHE A 233 -8.49 -8.25 -2.28
N GLN A 234 -9.54 -7.62 -2.82
CA GLN A 234 -10.92 -7.93 -2.43
C GLN A 234 -11.28 -9.38 -2.73
N LYS A 235 -11.00 -9.86 -3.95
CA LYS A 235 -11.21 -11.27 -4.32
C LYS A 235 -10.45 -12.22 -3.40
N ALA A 236 -9.17 -11.95 -3.15
CA ALA A 236 -8.34 -12.78 -2.27
C ALA A 236 -8.85 -12.77 -0.81
N ALA A 237 -9.24 -11.61 -0.29
CA ALA A 237 -9.76 -11.45 1.07
C ALA A 237 -11.09 -12.18 1.27
N GLU A 238 -11.98 -12.16 0.26
CA GLU A 238 -13.24 -12.90 0.25
C GLU A 238 -13.03 -14.42 0.25
N LEU A 239 -11.95 -14.89 -0.36
CA LEU A 239 -11.53 -16.30 -0.35
C LEU A 239 -10.75 -16.70 0.91
N GLY A 240 -10.54 -15.78 1.87
CA GLY A 240 -9.86 -16.10 3.12
C GLY A 240 -8.35 -15.86 3.13
N GLU A 241 -7.78 -15.18 2.14
CA GLU A 241 -6.33 -14.90 2.14
C GLU A 241 -5.97 -13.89 3.25
N PRO A 242 -5.15 -14.27 4.24
CA PRO A 242 -4.97 -13.49 5.47
C PRO A 242 -4.36 -12.10 5.22
N ASN A 243 -3.36 -11.99 4.33
CA ASN A 243 -2.69 -10.71 4.06
C ASN A 243 -3.63 -9.73 3.37
N SER A 244 -4.47 -10.20 2.47
CA SER A 244 -5.49 -9.41 1.77
C SER A 244 -6.56 -8.94 2.74
N GLN A 245 -7.01 -9.79 3.66
CA GLN A 245 -7.95 -9.36 4.72
C GLN A 245 -7.35 -8.26 5.59
N ASN A 246 -6.07 -8.36 5.94
CA ASN A 246 -5.32 -7.32 6.65
C ASN A 246 -5.21 -6.02 5.83
N ILE A 247 -4.93 -6.11 4.52
CA ILE A 247 -4.89 -4.94 3.61
C ILE A 247 -6.26 -4.28 3.54
N ILE A 248 -7.33 -5.04 3.33
CA ILE A 248 -8.71 -4.49 3.28
C ILE A 248 -9.08 -3.82 4.61
N ALA A 249 -8.70 -4.41 5.74
CA ALA A 249 -8.89 -3.80 7.05
C ALA A 249 -8.16 -2.45 7.18
N TYR A 250 -6.90 -2.40 6.77
CA TYR A 250 -6.09 -1.18 6.76
C TYR A 250 -6.70 -0.08 5.88
N LEU A 251 -7.22 -0.44 4.70
CA LEU A 251 -7.86 0.54 3.80
C LEU A 251 -9.15 1.12 4.40
N TYR A 252 -9.95 0.31 5.10
CA TYR A 252 -11.09 0.81 5.88
C TYR A 252 -10.67 1.63 7.10
N GLU A 253 -9.52 1.34 7.72
CA GLU A 253 -9.02 2.09 8.88
C GLU A 253 -8.55 3.49 8.48
N ASN A 254 -7.92 3.65 7.31
CA ASN A 254 -7.28 4.90 6.90
C ASN A 254 -8.09 5.69 5.85
N GLY A 255 -8.96 5.02 5.11
CA GLY A 255 -9.74 5.65 4.04
C GLY A 255 -8.91 5.91 2.77
N ASP A 256 -8.22 4.89 2.28
CA ASP A 256 -7.33 4.95 1.12
C ASP A 256 -7.94 4.26 -0.12
N TRP A 257 -7.36 4.51 -1.30
CA TRP A 257 -7.72 3.84 -2.56
C TRP A 257 -9.22 3.94 -2.94
N GLY A 258 -9.83 5.08 -2.61
CA GLY A 258 -11.26 5.33 -2.85
C GLY A 258 -12.21 4.67 -1.84
N ILE A 259 -11.69 3.96 -0.84
CA ILE A 259 -12.47 3.45 0.29
C ILE A 259 -12.68 4.56 1.31
N LYS A 260 -13.91 4.75 1.77
CA LYS A 260 -14.20 5.65 2.89
C LYS A 260 -13.83 4.98 4.20
N GLN A 261 -13.23 5.75 5.10
CA GLN A 261 -12.89 5.29 6.45
C GLN A 261 -14.14 4.73 7.15
N ASP A 262 -14.03 3.50 7.65
CA ASP A 262 -15.05 2.80 8.43
C ASP A 262 -14.38 1.94 9.51
N PRO A 263 -14.16 2.51 10.72
CA PRO A 263 -13.53 1.82 11.84
C PRO A 263 -14.18 0.47 12.21
N LYS A 264 -15.49 0.32 12.02
CA LYS A 264 -16.20 -0.91 12.37
C LYS A 264 -15.85 -2.01 11.37
N LYS A 265 -15.92 -1.71 10.07
CA LYS A 265 -15.50 -2.65 9.02
C LYS A 265 -14.03 -2.99 9.11
N ALA A 266 -13.17 -2.02 9.44
CA ALA A 266 -11.75 -2.28 9.67
C ALA A 266 -11.55 -3.34 10.77
N ILE A 267 -12.20 -3.18 11.92
CA ILE A 267 -12.14 -4.16 13.03
C ILE A 267 -12.67 -5.53 12.60
N GLU A 268 -13.80 -5.59 11.87
CA GLU A 268 -14.37 -6.85 11.37
C GLU A 268 -13.39 -7.58 10.44
N TRP A 269 -12.74 -6.87 9.51
CA TRP A 269 -11.74 -7.46 8.61
C TRP A 269 -10.45 -7.86 9.32
N TYR A 270 -9.97 -7.05 10.27
CA TYR A 270 -8.82 -7.43 11.09
C TYR A 270 -9.12 -8.70 11.89
N GLN A 271 -10.33 -8.85 12.45
CA GLN A 271 -10.73 -10.07 13.15
C GLN A 271 -10.67 -11.30 12.25
N LYS A 272 -11.20 -11.21 11.02
CA LYS A 272 -11.10 -12.30 10.03
C LYS A 272 -9.64 -12.64 9.69
N ALA A 273 -8.80 -11.62 9.50
CA ALA A 273 -7.38 -11.81 9.21
C ALA A 273 -6.66 -12.52 10.36
N VAL A 274 -6.95 -12.15 11.61
CA VAL A 274 -6.44 -12.83 12.82
C VAL A 274 -6.89 -14.28 12.88
N GLU A 275 -8.17 -14.55 12.64
CA GLU A 275 -8.71 -15.92 12.59
C GLU A 275 -8.07 -16.75 11.48
N SER A 276 -7.67 -16.10 10.38
CA SER A 276 -6.96 -16.72 9.24
C SER A 276 -5.44 -16.79 9.45
N GLY A 277 -4.92 -16.32 10.59
CA GLY A 277 -3.51 -16.46 10.98
C GLY A 277 -2.58 -15.31 10.59
N ASP A 278 -3.11 -14.14 10.20
CA ASP A 278 -2.28 -12.98 9.87
C ASP A 278 -1.67 -12.32 11.12
N SER A 279 -0.35 -12.42 11.24
CA SER A 279 0.43 -11.85 12.35
C SER A 279 0.37 -10.32 12.44
N ASN A 280 0.31 -9.62 11.30
CA ASN A 280 0.30 -8.17 11.24
C ASN A 280 -1.07 -7.63 11.64
N ALA A 281 -2.15 -8.28 11.21
CA ALA A 281 -3.52 -8.02 11.63
C ALA A 281 -3.69 -8.18 13.14
N THR A 282 -3.08 -9.22 13.74
CA THR A 282 -3.12 -9.38 15.21
C THR A 282 -2.52 -8.15 15.91
N MET A 283 -1.38 -7.67 15.42
CA MET A 283 -0.74 -6.47 15.98
C MET A 283 -1.58 -5.21 15.75
N ASN A 284 -2.16 -5.04 14.57
CA ASN A 284 -3.01 -3.89 14.23
C ASN A 284 -4.28 -3.89 15.08
N LEU A 285 -4.96 -5.02 15.22
CA LEU A 285 -6.15 -5.16 16.06
C LEU A 285 -5.83 -4.92 17.55
N ALA A 286 -4.69 -5.44 18.04
CA ALA A 286 -4.23 -5.17 19.39
C ALA A 286 -4.00 -3.68 19.63
N LYS A 287 -3.36 -2.99 18.68
CA LYS A 287 -3.14 -1.54 18.69
C LYS A 287 -4.47 -0.77 18.68
N ILE A 288 -5.48 -1.21 17.92
CA ILE A 288 -6.81 -0.59 17.90
C ILE A 288 -7.46 -0.66 19.29
N TYR A 289 -7.48 -1.83 19.93
CA TYR A 289 -8.04 -1.98 21.28
C TYR A 289 -7.22 -1.27 22.37
N TYR A 290 -5.90 -1.20 22.22
CA TYR A 290 -5.03 -0.50 23.15
C TYR A 290 -5.19 1.02 23.06
N LYS A 291 -5.23 1.56 21.84
CA LYS A 291 -5.34 2.99 21.58
C LYS A 291 -6.76 3.51 21.71
N GLY A 292 -7.79 2.70 21.48
CA GLY A 292 -9.19 3.12 21.60
C GLY A 292 -9.52 4.42 20.84
N VAL A 293 -8.93 4.61 19.66
CA VAL A 293 -9.23 5.75 18.78
C VAL A 293 -10.44 5.38 17.90
N ASP A 294 -10.34 4.24 17.24
CA ASP A 294 -11.32 3.68 16.30
C ASP A 294 -12.43 2.88 17.01
N THR A 295 -12.25 2.61 18.31
CA THR A 295 -13.22 1.97 19.21
C THR A 295 -12.99 2.43 20.65
N LYS A 296 -13.70 1.88 21.65
CA LYS A 296 -13.33 2.08 23.06
C LYS A 296 -12.13 1.21 23.42
N VAL A 297 -11.26 1.73 24.28
CA VAL A 297 -10.15 0.95 24.86
C VAL A 297 -10.66 -0.36 25.45
N ASP A 298 -9.96 -1.45 25.15
CA ASP A 298 -10.16 -2.77 25.75
C ASP A 298 -8.77 -3.40 25.99
N TYR A 299 -8.18 -3.08 27.13
CA TYR A 299 -6.84 -3.56 27.47
C TYR A 299 -6.77 -5.07 27.67
N SER A 300 -7.88 -5.73 28.03
CA SER A 300 -7.90 -7.19 28.16
C SER A 300 -7.78 -7.86 26.79
N LYS A 301 -8.53 -7.39 25.79
CA LYS A 301 -8.37 -7.87 24.41
C LYS A 301 -7.02 -7.51 23.83
N ALA A 302 -6.56 -6.29 24.04
CA ALA A 302 -5.24 -5.85 23.58
C ALA A 302 -4.13 -6.74 24.17
N LEU A 303 -4.16 -6.98 25.48
CA LEU A 303 -3.21 -7.87 26.16
C LEU A 303 -3.22 -9.27 25.55
N SER A 304 -4.40 -9.88 25.39
CA SER A 304 -4.52 -11.23 24.81
C SER A 304 -3.92 -11.29 23.40
N LEU A 305 -4.19 -10.28 22.56
CA LEU A 305 -3.68 -10.24 21.19
C LEU A 305 -2.16 -10.00 21.17
N PHE A 306 -1.64 -9.07 21.97
CA PHE A 306 -0.19 -8.87 22.09
C PHE A 306 0.53 -10.13 22.60
N GLU A 307 -0.03 -10.81 23.60
CA GLU A 307 0.53 -12.07 24.10
C GLU A 307 0.51 -13.17 23.03
N SER A 308 -0.52 -13.23 22.18
CA SER A 308 -0.55 -14.15 21.03
C SER A 308 0.48 -13.78 19.94
N ALA A 309 0.85 -12.50 19.85
CA ALA A 309 1.77 -11.99 18.85
C ALA A 309 3.26 -12.01 19.25
N LYS A 310 3.55 -12.44 20.47
CA LYS A 310 4.89 -12.30 21.07
C LYS A 310 5.97 -13.09 20.33
N ASP A 311 5.62 -14.15 19.59
CA ASP A 311 6.61 -15.07 18.99
C ASP A 311 7.02 -14.69 17.55
N TYR A 312 6.22 -13.87 16.86
CA TYR A 312 6.49 -13.44 15.48
C TYR A 312 6.70 -11.92 15.34
N ASN A 313 6.21 -11.12 16.29
CA ASN A 313 6.38 -9.66 16.34
C ASN A 313 6.99 -9.22 17.68
N ILE A 314 8.04 -9.94 18.14
CA ILE A 314 8.64 -9.82 19.48
C ILE A 314 8.87 -8.36 19.89
N GLY A 315 9.57 -7.58 19.05
CA GLY A 315 9.97 -6.22 19.40
C GLY A 315 8.78 -5.28 19.64
N GLU A 316 7.83 -5.25 18.70
CA GLU A 316 6.67 -4.37 18.80
C GLU A 316 5.66 -4.86 19.86
N SER A 317 5.36 -6.16 19.91
CA SER A 317 4.47 -6.71 20.93
C SER A 317 5.03 -6.50 22.34
N ALA A 318 6.33 -6.77 22.55
CA ALA A 318 6.96 -6.59 23.85
C ALA A 318 6.93 -5.13 24.30
N LYS A 319 7.00 -4.14 23.38
CA LYS A 319 6.83 -2.73 23.74
C LYS A 319 5.47 -2.49 24.41
N TYR A 320 4.39 -2.97 23.80
CA TYR A 320 3.04 -2.78 24.34
C TYR A 320 2.79 -3.60 25.61
N LEU A 321 3.29 -4.84 25.68
CA LEU A 321 3.23 -5.65 26.90
C LEU A 321 3.97 -4.99 28.06
N SER A 322 5.15 -4.42 27.79
CA SER A 322 5.90 -3.63 28.77
C SER A 322 5.06 -2.48 29.33
N GLN A 323 4.42 -1.70 28.45
CA GLN A 323 3.54 -0.60 28.85
C GLN A 323 2.34 -1.08 29.68
N ILE A 324 1.70 -2.18 29.28
CA ILE A 324 0.56 -2.76 30.00
C ILE A 324 0.93 -3.12 31.44
N TYR A 325 2.03 -3.85 31.63
CA TYR A 325 2.49 -4.24 32.97
C TYR A 325 3.06 -3.07 33.77
N TYR A 326 3.67 -2.08 33.12
CA TYR A 326 4.15 -0.85 33.77
C TYR A 326 2.98 -0.06 34.36
N ASN A 327 1.95 0.15 33.54
CA ASN A 327 0.85 1.05 33.84
C ASN A 327 -0.24 0.36 34.68
N GLY A 328 -0.35 -0.97 34.62
CA GLY A 328 -1.43 -1.72 35.25
C GLY A 328 -2.73 -1.67 34.45
N GLN A 329 -2.64 -1.74 33.13
CA GLN A 329 -3.78 -1.71 32.21
C GLN A 329 -4.36 -3.12 32.09
N SER A 330 -5.58 -3.36 32.62
CA SER A 330 -6.21 -4.69 32.80
C SER A 330 -5.47 -5.70 33.69
N VAL A 331 -4.31 -5.33 34.24
CA VAL A 331 -3.48 -6.16 35.12
C VAL A 331 -3.00 -5.36 36.33
N ILE A 332 -2.57 -6.07 37.38
CA ILE A 332 -1.83 -5.40 38.46
C ILE A 332 -0.47 -4.97 37.91
N SER A 333 -0.10 -3.71 38.15
CA SER A 333 1.21 -3.19 37.73
C SER A 333 2.35 -4.04 38.30
N ASP A 334 3.21 -4.53 37.42
CA ASP A 334 4.37 -5.38 37.69
C ASP A 334 5.60 -4.82 36.97
N CYS A 335 6.41 -4.08 37.73
CA CYS A 335 7.58 -3.40 37.19
C CYS A 335 8.69 -4.35 36.73
N ASN A 336 8.80 -5.55 37.32
CA ASN A 336 9.80 -6.54 36.88
C ASN A 336 9.38 -7.14 35.55
N LYS A 337 8.10 -7.56 35.43
CA LYS A 337 7.56 -8.08 34.17
C LYS A 337 7.54 -7.02 33.08
N ALA A 338 7.24 -5.77 33.42
CA ALA A 338 7.35 -4.64 32.50
C ALA A 338 8.79 -4.46 31.98
N ALA A 339 9.79 -4.55 32.86
CA ALA A 339 11.20 -4.47 32.49
C ALA A 339 11.65 -5.65 31.61
N ASP A 340 11.18 -6.87 31.88
CA ASP A 340 11.48 -8.05 31.04
C ASP A 340 11.02 -7.86 29.60
N TYR A 341 9.81 -7.30 29.42
CA TYR A 341 9.29 -6.98 28.10
C TYR A 341 9.96 -5.75 27.48
N TYR A 342 10.32 -4.75 28.28
CA TYR A 342 11.08 -3.59 27.80
C TYR A 342 12.40 -4.04 27.16
N GLU A 343 13.15 -4.91 27.84
CA GLU A 343 14.42 -5.46 27.32
C GLU A 343 14.24 -6.23 26.01
N LYS A 344 13.13 -6.95 25.85
CA LYS A 344 12.78 -7.66 24.59
C LYS A 344 12.33 -6.72 23.48
N SER A 345 11.77 -5.57 23.83
CA SER A 345 11.26 -4.59 22.86
C SER A 345 12.36 -3.79 22.16
N ILE A 346 13.50 -3.60 22.83
CA ILE A 346 14.60 -2.78 22.32
C ILE A 346 15.49 -3.64 21.43
N GLY A 347 15.56 -3.28 20.14
CA GLY A 347 16.51 -3.87 19.20
C GLY A 347 17.99 -3.61 19.54
N ARG A 348 18.90 -3.88 18.59
CA ARG A 348 20.36 -3.74 18.81
C ARG A 348 20.86 -2.29 18.89
N TYR A 349 20.03 -1.29 18.60
CA TYR A 349 20.45 0.11 18.45
C TYR A 349 19.46 1.03 19.18
N ASN A 350 19.86 1.58 20.33
CA ASN A 350 19.40 2.83 20.99
C ASN A 350 19.97 2.96 22.41
N GLU A 351 20.02 4.19 22.96
CA GLU A 351 20.32 4.46 24.37
C GLU A 351 19.25 3.81 25.26
N LYS A 352 19.65 2.81 26.05
CA LYS A 352 18.73 2.00 26.87
C LYS A 352 18.61 2.59 28.27
N ILE A 353 17.39 2.70 28.81
CA ILE A 353 17.22 2.88 30.25
C ILE A 353 17.69 1.56 30.91
N PRO A 354 18.69 1.58 31.82
CA PRO A 354 19.09 0.38 32.52
C PRO A 354 17.91 -0.25 33.28
N ARG A 355 17.85 -1.58 33.33
CA ARG A 355 16.75 -2.33 33.94
C ARG A 355 16.33 -1.80 35.32
N ASP A 356 17.30 -1.63 36.21
CA ASP A 356 17.05 -1.17 37.58
C ASP A 356 16.43 0.23 37.59
N LYS A 357 16.94 1.14 36.74
CA LYS A 357 16.39 2.49 36.57
C LYS A 357 14.98 2.47 35.98
N TYR A 358 14.70 1.55 35.06
CA TYR A 358 13.36 1.37 34.49
C TYR A 358 12.36 0.90 35.56
N ILE A 359 12.78 -0.04 36.42
CA ILE A 359 11.98 -0.51 37.56
C ILE A 359 11.73 0.61 38.57
N GLU A 360 12.76 1.40 38.91
CA GLU A 360 12.64 2.55 39.81
C GLU A 360 11.65 3.59 39.27
N LEU A 361 11.72 3.91 37.97
CA LEU A 361 10.77 4.81 37.31
C LEU A 361 9.34 4.25 37.39
N CYS A 362 9.15 2.96 37.10
CA CYS A 362 7.85 2.29 37.20
C CYS A 362 7.26 2.39 38.60
N GLN A 363 8.05 2.11 39.62
CA GLN A 363 7.62 2.18 41.02
C GLN A 363 7.28 3.61 41.43
N SER A 364 8.10 4.59 41.01
CA SER A 364 7.87 6.01 41.25
C SER A 364 6.56 6.49 40.61
N ASP A 365 6.32 6.15 39.34
CA ASP A 365 5.11 6.53 38.62
C ASP A 365 3.87 5.88 39.22
N ARG A 366 3.95 4.59 39.59
CA ARG A 366 2.87 3.90 40.30
C ARG A 366 2.55 4.59 41.63
N LYS A 367 3.56 5.05 42.37
CA LYS A 367 3.37 5.81 43.61
C LYS A 367 2.66 7.14 43.33
N MET A 368 3.14 7.91 42.34
CA MET A 368 2.52 9.18 41.95
C MET A 368 1.05 9.00 41.55
N ARG A 369 0.73 8.00 40.71
CA ARG A 369 -0.68 7.70 40.34
C ARG A 369 -1.56 7.44 41.56
N ASN A 370 -1.05 6.73 42.57
CA ASN A 370 -1.79 6.43 43.80
C ASN A 370 -1.99 7.66 44.69
N GLU A 371 -1.02 8.58 44.73
CA GLU A 371 -1.10 9.81 45.53
C GLU A 371 -2.20 10.75 45.00
N VAL A 372 -2.33 10.87 43.68
CA VAL A 372 -3.30 11.78 43.03
C VAL A 372 -4.58 11.08 42.54
N LYS A 373 -4.84 9.83 42.94
CA LYS A 373 -5.95 9.00 42.41
C LYS A 373 -7.35 9.59 42.57
N ASN A 374 -7.54 10.46 43.55
CA ASN A 374 -8.83 11.12 43.83
C ASN A 374 -8.91 12.54 43.25
N GLU A 375 -7.88 12.96 42.51
CA GLU A 375 -7.81 14.28 41.88
C GLU A 375 -8.14 14.17 40.40
N LEU A 376 -8.55 15.28 39.78
CA LEU A 376 -8.79 15.36 38.35
C LEU A 376 -7.67 16.17 37.67
N PRO A 377 -7.17 15.74 36.50
CA PRO A 377 -6.19 16.50 35.73
C PRO A 377 -6.82 17.71 35.04
N SER A 378 -6.04 18.77 34.89
CA SER A 378 -6.32 19.82 33.92
C SER A 378 -5.64 19.45 32.59
N ILE A 379 -6.42 19.54 31.52
CA ILE A 379 -6.08 19.16 30.16
C ILE A 379 -6.02 20.42 29.29
N VAL A 380 -4.94 20.57 28.53
CA VAL A 380 -4.79 21.62 27.53
C VAL A 380 -4.69 20.97 26.16
N MET A 381 -5.61 21.33 25.27
CA MET A 381 -5.56 20.99 23.86
C MET A 381 -4.85 22.11 23.11
N LYS A 382 -3.85 21.77 22.30
CA LYS A 382 -3.07 22.73 21.50
C LYS A 382 -3.11 22.37 20.04
N HIS A 383 -3.12 23.38 19.20
CA HIS A 383 -2.87 23.20 17.78
C HIS A 383 -1.36 23.03 17.52
N ILE A 384 -0.93 21.94 16.88
CA ILE A 384 0.49 21.62 16.67
C ILE A 384 0.96 22.02 15.26
N SER A 385 0.18 21.72 14.22
CA SER A 385 0.48 21.98 12.80
C SER A 385 -0.79 22.23 12.00
N THR A 386 -0.72 23.12 11.02
CA THR A 386 -1.86 23.48 10.14
C THR A 386 -1.91 22.69 8.84
N PHE A 387 -0.80 22.30 8.22
CA PHE A 387 -0.82 21.62 6.90
C PHE A 387 0.53 20.94 6.61
N SER A 388 0.54 19.64 6.30
CA SER A 388 1.66 18.98 5.63
C SER A 388 1.16 18.20 4.42
N GLY A 389 1.59 18.59 3.23
CA GLY A 389 1.28 17.83 2.01
C GLY A 389 2.27 18.16 0.90
N ASP A 390 2.85 17.12 0.31
CA ASP A 390 3.55 17.23 -0.98
C ASP A 390 2.54 17.58 -2.08
N LYS A 391 2.99 18.32 -3.10
CA LYS A 391 2.17 18.65 -4.27
C LYS A 391 1.69 17.36 -4.94
N GLY A 392 0.41 17.02 -4.76
CA GLY A 392 -0.26 15.94 -5.49
C GLY A 392 -0.84 14.81 -4.62
N ALA A 393 -0.62 14.81 -3.30
CA ALA A 393 -1.30 13.87 -2.40
C ALA A 393 -2.68 14.40 -2.00
N LEU A 394 -3.67 13.51 -1.85
CA LEU A 394 -5.01 13.79 -1.29
C LEU A 394 -4.97 14.33 0.16
N THR A 395 -3.80 14.35 0.79
CA THR A 395 -3.55 14.78 2.19
C THR A 395 -3.38 16.29 2.35
N GLN A 396 -4.05 17.11 1.53
CA GLN A 396 -3.78 18.55 1.51
C GLN A 396 -4.10 19.26 2.84
N CYS A 397 -4.81 18.64 3.81
CA CYS A 397 -5.40 19.31 4.98
C CYS A 397 -5.51 18.43 6.23
N GLU A 398 -4.39 18.22 6.89
CA GLU A 398 -4.35 17.43 8.12
C GLU A 398 -4.15 18.33 9.33
N LEU A 399 -5.15 18.40 10.19
CA LEU A 399 -5.02 19.11 11.46
C LEU A 399 -4.46 18.20 12.52
N SER A 400 -3.49 18.75 13.25
CA SER A 400 -2.81 18.06 14.32
C SER A 400 -3.06 18.77 15.64
N PHE A 401 -3.67 18.04 16.58
CA PHE A 401 -3.89 18.51 17.94
C PHE A 401 -3.00 17.74 18.93
N GLY A 402 -2.43 18.47 19.87
CA GLY A 402 -1.73 17.92 21.02
C GLY A 402 -2.57 18.02 22.27
N ILE A 403 -2.42 17.04 23.15
CA ILE A 403 -3.08 17.01 24.46
C ILE A 403 -2.03 17.03 25.57
N PHE A 404 -2.24 17.85 26.57
CA PHE A 404 -1.27 18.06 27.66
C PHE A 404 -2.01 17.92 28.98
N SER A 405 -1.53 17.04 29.86
CA SER A 405 -2.04 16.88 31.22
C SER A 405 -1.04 17.42 32.22
N ASN A 406 -1.54 18.07 33.27
CA ASN A 406 -0.70 18.49 34.39
C ASN A 406 -0.46 17.41 35.45
N LYS A 407 -1.09 16.22 35.32
CA LYS A 407 -0.95 15.12 36.28
C LYS A 407 -0.69 13.78 35.57
N ILE A 408 0.03 12.91 36.28
CA ILE A 408 0.20 11.49 35.91
C ILE A 408 -1.01 10.74 36.47
N ILE A 409 -2.13 10.86 35.76
CA ILE A 409 -3.37 10.13 36.01
C ILE A 409 -3.83 9.54 34.66
N PRO A 410 -4.18 8.24 34.61
CA PRO A 410 -4.77 7.63 33.43
C PRO A 410 -5.98 8.43 32.91
N VAL A 411 -5.88 8.89 31.66
CA VAL A 411 -6.98 9.44 30.90
C VAL A 411 -7.13 8.60 29.64
N GLU A 412 -8.31 8.01 29.47
CA GLU A 412 -8.62 7.06 28.40
C GLU A 412 -9.86 7.50 27.63
N ASN A 413 -10.03 7.00 26.41
CA ASN A 413 -11.21 7.25 25.59
C ASN A 413 -11.58 8.75 25.46
N LEU A 414 -10.59 9.65 25.44
CA LEU A 414 -10.84 11.08 25.29
C LEU A 414 -11.47 11.34 23.91
N ARG A 415 -12.65 11.96 23.91
CA ARG A 415 -13.40 12.39 22.73
C ARG A 415 -13.70 13.87 22.86
N VAL A 416 -13.18 14.67 21.93
CA VAL A 416 -13.38 16.11 21.92
C VAL A 416 -14.14 16.48 20.66
N LYS A 417 -15.39 16.95 20.80
CA LYS A 417 -16.12 17.55 19.69
C LYS A 417 -15.61 18.97 19.53
N ILE A 418 -15.01 19.27 18.38
CA ILE A 418 -14.56 20.61 18.02
C ILE A 418 -15.47 21.20 16.94
N GLN A 419 -15.56 22.52 16.96
CA GLN A 419 -16.08 23.32 15.87
C GLN A 419 -14.96 24.21 15.36
N MET A 420 -14.73 24.16 14.06
CA MET A 420 -13.77 25.01 13.39
C MET A 420 -14.50 26.01 12.54
N THR A 421 -14.15 27.28 12.71
CA THR A 421 -14.71 28.38 11.93
C THR A 421 -13.60 29.11 11.21
N ALA A 422 -13.73 29.27 9.90
CA ALA A 422 -12.78 30.03 9.11
C ALA A 422 -13.47 31.15 8.35
N GLU A 423 -12.91 32.35 8.49
CA GLU A 423 -13.34 33.54 7.74
C GLU A 423 -12.74 33.46 6.33
N ASN A 424 -13.60 33.47 5.30
CA ASN A 424 -13.15 33.60 3.92
C ASN A 424 -12.79 35.06 3.63
N ASN A 425 -11.75 35.28 2.84
CA ASN A 425 -11.38 36.62 2.35
C ASN A 425 -12.34 37.15 1.26
N SER A 426 -13.35 36.37 0.87
CA SER A 426 -14.43 36.69 -0.08
C SER A 426 -15.77 36.83 0.66
N ASN A 427 -16.76 37.48 0.06
CA ASN A 427 -18.14 37.64 0.56
C ASN A 427 -18.94 36.33 0.71
N ASP A 428 -18.27 35.19 0.87
CA ASP A 428 -18.87 33.88 1.04
C ASP A 428 -19.18 33.62 2.53
N GLU A 429 -20.15 32.73 2.78
CA GLU A 429 -20.45 32.27 4.14
C GLU A 429 -19.21 31.65 4.82
N PRO A 430 -19.02 31.87 6.13
CA PRO A 430 -17.91 31.32 6.87
C PRO A 430 -17.96 29.78 6.85
N PHE A 431 -16.80 29.16 6.65
CA PHE A 431 -16.67 27.70 6.72
C PHE A 431 -16.84 27.25 8.17
N ILE A 432 -17.77 26.33 8.43
CA ILE A 432 -17.99 25.73 9.74
C ILE A 432 -17.88 24.21 9.60
N LEU A 433 -16.94 23.61 10.33
CA LEU A 433 -16.76 22.16 10.41
C LEU A 433 -16.90 21.71 11.87
N GLU A 434 -17.78 20.73 12.10
CA GLU A 434 -17.84 20.02 13.37
C GLU A 434 -17.28 18.62 13.22
N HIS A 435 -16.39 18.24 14.13
CA HIS A 435 -15.75 16.92 14.10
C HIS A 435 -15.47 16.41 15.51
N ILE A 436 -15.51 15.10 15.70
CA ILE A 436 -15.11 14.46 16.96
C ILE A 436 -13.69 13.95 16.81
N VAL A 437 -12.77 14.53 17.57
CA VAL A 437 -11.37 14.08 17.63
C VAL A 437 -11.24 13.06 18.76
N ALA A 438 -10.76 11.87 18.42
CA ALA A 438 -10.48 10.81 19.38
C ALA A 438 -8.98 10.77 19.69
N PHE A 439 -8.63 10.76 20.97
CA PHE A 439 -7.24 10.71 21.42
C PHE A 439 -6.93 9.36 22.07
N PRO A 440 -5.72 8.81 21.83
CA PRO A 440 -5.27 7.63 22.51
C PRO A 440 -5.02 7.91 24.01
N PRO A 441 -5.02 6.85 24.85
CA PRO A 441 -4.80 6.97 26.28
C PRO A 441 -3.49 7.67 26.65
N PHE A 442 -3.53 8.43 27.73
CA PHE A 442 -2.41 9.26 28.19
C PHE A 442 -2.40 9.43 29.71
N GLY A 443 -1.37 10.09 30.24
CA GLY A 443 -1.20 10.40 31.66
C GLY A 443 -0.73 9.23 32.53
N PHE A 444 -0.25 8.13 31.93
CA PHE A 444 0.09 6.93 32.71
C PHE A 444 1.43 7.02 33.44
N ASN A 445 2.48 7.59 32.85
CA ASN A 445 3.84 7.47 33.39
C ASN A 445 4.75 8.64 32.97
N SER A 446 5.97 8.68 33.50
CA SER A 446 6.96 9.76 33.26
C SER A 446 8.02 9.44 32.20
N LEU A 447 7.93 8.28 31.52
CA LEU A 447 8.88 7.90 30.48
C LEU A 447 8.87 8.92 29.32
N ASN A 448 10.04 9.13 28.71
CA ASN A 448 10.33 10.20 27.72
C ASN A 448 9.31 10.29 26.57
N LYS A 449 9.32 11.45 25.88
CA LYS A 449 8.43 11.84 24.77
C LYS A 449 8.21 10.74 23.71
N GLU A 450 9.24 9.95 23.40
CA GLU A 450 9.22 8.92 22.34
C GLU A 450 8.76 7.53 22.81
N GLU A 451 8.91 7.21 24.09
CA GLU A 451 8.63 5.86 24.59
C GLU A 451 7.23 5.72 25.20
N ASN A 452 6.63 6.81 25.71
CA ASN A 452 5.34 6.77 26.41
C ASN A 452 4.63 8.11 26.62
N GLY A 453 4.92 9.12 25.79
CA GLY A 453 4.22 10.40 25.85
C GLY A 453 4.46 11.15 27.17
N GLY A 454 5.55 11.90 27.21
CA GLY A 454 5.83 12.83 28.32
C GLY A 454 4.73 13.87 28.53
N ARG A 455 4.99 14.86 29.41
CA ARG A 455 4.04 15.92 29.84
C ARG A 455 3.40 16.75 28.72
N GLY A 456 3.79 16.52 27.47
CA GLY A 456 3.06 16.93 26.28
C GLY A 456 2.93 15.81 25.28
N TYR A 457 1.70 15.36 25.06
CA TYR A 457 1.37 14.41 24.01
C TYR A 457 1.26 15.20 22.69
N GLU A 458 2.28 15.07 21.85
CA GLU A 458 2.09 15.22 20.40
C GLU A 458 1.71 13.83 19.88
N ASN A 459 0.45 13.44 20.09
CA ASN A 459 -0.13 12.31 19.39
C ASN A 459 -1.24 12.86 18.49
N SER A 460 -0.81 13.40 17.36
CA SER A 460 -1.69 13.70 16.24
C SER A 460 -2.01 12.37 15.56
N LYS A 461 -3.22 11.83 15.77
CA LYS A 461 -3.85 11.23 14.59
C LYS A 461 -4.21 12.45 13.75
N LEU A 462 -3.64 12.50 12.56
CA LEU A 462 -4.00 13.47 11.54
C LEU A 462 -5.53 13.41 11.46
N VAL A 463 -6.20 14.54 11.70
CA VAL A 463 -7.62 14.64 11.39
C VAL A 463 -7.67 15.03 9.93
N PRO A 464 -7.89 14.08 9.00
CA PRO A 464 -8.00 14.46 7.61
C PRO A 464 -9.27 15.31 7.47
N ILE A 465 -9.07 16.58 7.14
CA ILE A 465 -10.16 17.43 6.67
C ILE A 465 -10.25 17.21 5.16
N TYR A 466 -11.16 16.35 4.75
CA TYR A 466 -11.48 16.15 3.33
C TYR A 466 -12.41 17.25 2.79
N ASP A 467 -12.22 18.50 3.22
CA ASP A 467 -13.00 19.65 2.77
C ASP A 467 -12.09 20.71 2.16
N GLU A 468 -12.18 20.85 0.83
CA GLU A 468 -11.37 21.74 0.01
C GLU A 468 -11.52 23.23 0.38
N LYS A 469 -12.62 23.63 1.03
CA LYS A 469 -12.80 25.01 1.52
C LYS A 469 -12.06 25.21 2.84
N GLY A 470 -12.17 24.27 3.77
CA GLY A 470 -11.40 24.30 5.03
C GLY A 470 -9.90 24.35 4.77
N CYS A 471 -9.44 23.62 3.77
CA CYS A 471 -8.07 23.59 3.27
C CYS A 471 -7.45 24.93 2.87
N LYS A 472 -8.25 25.84 2.32
CA LYS A 472 -7.76 27.12 1.78
C LYS A 472 -7.71 28.21 2.85
N THR A 473 -8.07 27.89 4.10
CA THR A 473 -8.22 28.87 5.17
C THR A 473 -7.09 28.80 6.18
N HIS A 474 -6.15 29.75 6.11
CA HIS A 474 -5.00 29.83 7.03
C HIS A 474 -5.34 30.42 8.42
N LYS A 475 -6.62 30.75 8.68
CA LYS A 475 -7.09 31.42 9.92
C LYS A 475 -8.34 30.75 10.50
N ALA A 476 -8.31 29.42 10.65
CA ALA A 476 -9.39 28.70 11.32
C ALA A 476 -9.30 28.90 12.85
N LYS A 477 -10.39 29.37 13.46
CA LYS A 477 -10.58 29.39 14.92
C LYS A 477 -11.16 28.06 15.34
N THR A 478 -10.63 27.45 16.39
CA THR A 478 -11.14 26.18 16.93
C THR A 478 -11.82 26.41 18.27
N LYS A 479 -13.01 25.85 18.44
CA LYS A 479 -13.78 25.86 19.69
C LYS A 479 -14.10 24.43 20.12
N ILE A 480 -13.95 24.14 21.41
CA ILE A 480 -14.41 22.87 21.99
C ILE A 480 -15.91 22.99 22.28
N LEU A 481 -16.71 22.06 21.74
CA LEU A 481 -18.15 21.97 21.96
C LEU A 481 -18.52 20.97 23.05
N SER A 482 -17.78 19.86 23.15
CA SER A 482 -17.89 18.89 24.23
C SER A 482 -16.58 18.11 24.37
N ALA A 483 -16.33 17.58 25.56
CA ALA A 483 -15.15 16.77 25.81
C ALA A 483 -15.44 15.73 26.90
N THR A 484 -15.38 14.45 26.55
CA THR A 484 -15.60 13.35 27.48
C THR A 484 -14.38 12.44 27.54
N ALA A 485 -14.07 11.90 28.71
CA ALA A 485 -13.00 10.94 28.90
C ALA A 485 -13.33 9.97 30.04
N LEU A 486 -12.62 8.86 30.10
CA LEU A 486 -12.53 8.04 31.30
C LEU A 486 -11.30 8.47 32.10
N ILE A 487 -11.48 8.83 33.37
CA ILE A 487 -10.40 9.15 34.30
C ILE A 487 -10.49 8.16 35.45
N ASN A 488 -9.45 7.34 35.63
CA ASN A 488 -9.47 6.22 36.60
C ASN A 488 -10.69 5.28 36.43
N GLY A 489 -11.12 5.08 35.18
CA GLY A 489 -12.28 4.23 34.85
C GLY A 489 -13.65 4.91 35.00
N GLU A 490 -13.72 6.14 35.51
CA GLU A 490 -14.96 6.89 35.64
C GLU A 490 -15.17 7.85 34.48
N SER A 491 -16.41 7.93 33.97
CA SER A 491 -16.76 8.87 32.89
C SER A 491 -16.83 10.30 33.42
N VAL A 492 -16.09 11.20 32.78
CA VAL A 492 -16.00 12.62 33.16
C VAL A 492 -16.31 13.51 31.96
N ASP A 493 -17.24 14.45 32.14
CA ASP A 493 -17.40 15.60 31.24
C ASP A 493 -16.36 16.66 31.63
N LEU A 494 -15.35 16.83 30.78
CA LEU A 494 -14.23 17.71 31.03
C LEU A 494 -14.60 19.17 30.83
N LEU A 495 -15.58 19.47 29.98
CA LEU A 495 -15.98 20.84 29.70
C LEU A 495 -16.88 21.37 30.83
N GLU A 496 -17.84 20.57 31.30
CA GLU A 496 -18.71 20.91 32.43
C GLU A 496 -17.90 21.16 33.72
N LYS A 497 -16.86 20.36 33.95
CA LYS A 497 -15.97 20.50 35.11
C LYS A 497 -14.86 21.54 34.94
N ASN A 498 -14.80 22.28 33.84
CA ASN A 498 -13.73 23.24 33.51
C ASN A 498 -12.32 22.62 33.56
N LEU A 499 -12.20 21.36 33.15
CA LEU A 499 -10.94 20.60 33.16
C LEU A 499 -10.21 20.65 31.82
N ILE A 500 -10.86 21.02 30.73
CA ILE A 500 -10.22 21.15 29.41
C ILE A 500 -10.23 22.60 28.91
N SER A 501 -9.14 23.01 28.30
CA SER A 501 -9.03 24.30 27.60
C SER A 501 -8.34 24.14 26.26
N PHE A 502 -8.59 25.07 25.34
CA PHE A 502 -7.91 25.15 24.05
C PHE A 502 -6.92 26.32 24.05
N SER A 503 -5.69 26.09 23.59
CA SER A 503 -4.65 27.10 23.46
C SER A 503 -4.09 27.11 22.04
N ASP A 504 -4.29 28.22 21.34
CA ASP A 504 -3.60 28.49 20.08
C ASP A 504 -2.10 28.71 20.35
N LYS A 505 -1.23 28.23 19.45
CA LYS A 505 0.15 28.75 19.39
C LYS A 505 0.02 30.23 18.99
N LYS A 506 0.45 31.13 19.88
CA LYS A 506 0.65 32.54 19.52
C LYS A 506 1.81 32.70 18.55
#